data_AF-A0A8N5HX08-F1
#
_entry.id   AF-A0A8N5HX08-F1
#
_cell.length_a   1.000
_cell.length_b   1.000
_cell.length_c   1.000
_cell.angle_alpha   90.00
_cell.angle_beta   90.00
_cell.angle_gamma   90.00
#
_symmetry.space_group_name_H-M   'P 1'
#
loop_
_entity.id
_entity.type
_entity.pdbx_description
1 polymer ?
#
loop_
_entity_poly.entity_id
_entity_poly.type
_entity_poly.pdbx_seq_one_letter_code
_entity_poly.pdbx_strand_id
1 'polypeptide(L)'
;MDSLEDVLSQVDEMGGAVRSRAEAVATEICLFARGYVKAIEEHRDRLLKQLEDLKVQKENLLHLQKAQLQQLLLDMRTGVEFTEHLLMSGSDVEILVSKGMVSSRLTQLNSVAYSTHPSVDDRIHFSPHERAGHCCGYEVFGAILNKVVDPARCTLHGEDLHSARQNQPSGFTLLCKDAAGERLGRGGEAVRVTITHKDKRDCAVKPTVCDNGDGTYCISYSPEEPGLYAVCVCVKGQHVQGSPFTLMVKPKFREHQGVFHCCTFCSSGGQKAVRCACGGTMPGGYEGCGHGHKGHPGCHHWSCCGQVKESSECLCGPPSDTSQRSLLRTVAL
;
A
#
# COMPACT_ATOMS: atom_id res chain seq x y z
N MET A 1 18.85 -20.20 -82.20
CA MET A 1 19.51 -18.94 -81.86
C MET A 1 18.46 -17.93 -81.47
N ASP A 2 17.50 -17.64 -82.36
CA ASP A 2 16.40 -16.68 -82.16
C ASP A 2 15.57 -16.93 -80.88
N SER A 3 15.27 -18.19 -80.53
CA SER A 3 14.50 -18.51 -79.32
C SER A 3 15.25 -18.25 -78.00
N LEU A 4 16.59 -18.22 -78.03
CA LEU A 4 17.42 -17.94 -76.85
C LEU A 4 17.64 -16.43 -76.70
N GLU A 5 17.76 -15.71 -77.81
CA GLU A 5 17.81 -14.24 -77.83
C GLU A 5 16.51 -13.63 -77.29
N ASP A 6 15.35 -14.18 -77.67
CA ASP A 6 14.06 -13.78 -77.11
C ASP A 6 13.99 -14.00 -75.58
N VAL A 7 14.47 -15.16 -75.09
CA VAL A 7 14.48 -15.46 -73.66
C VAL A 7 15.43 -14.54 -72.88
N LEU A 8 16.61 -14.23 -73.43
CA LEU A 8 17.56 -13.29 -72.82
C LEU A 8 16.96 -11.88 -72.74
N SER A 9 16.32 -11.41 -73.82
CA SER A 9 15.62 -10.13 -73.84
C SER A 9 14.53 -10.07 -72.76
N GLN A 10 13.76 -11.15 -72.61
CA GLN A 10 12.72 -11.24 -71.59
C GLN A 10 13.26 -11.22 -70.15
N VAL A 11 14.42 -11.85 -69.91
CA VAL A 11 15.11 -11.82 -68.61
C VAL A 11 15.63 -10.41 -68.30
N ASP A 12 16.17 -9.70 -69.29
CA ASP A 12 16.63 -8.32 -69.12
C ASP A 12 15.48 -7.35 -68.84
N GLU A 13 14.35 -7.49 -69.55
CA GLU A 13 13.12 -6.74 -69.29
C GLU A 13 12.60 -6.99 -67.87
N MET A 14 12.53 -8.26 -67.45
CA MET A 14 12.13 -8.61 -66.09
C MET A 14 13.12 -8.05 -65.05
N GLY A 15 14.43 -8.12 -65.32
CA GLY A 15 15.46 -7.53 -64.47
C GLY A 15 15.29 -6.01 -64.33
N GLY A 16 14.94 -5.32 -65.41
CA GLY A 16 14.57 -3.91 -65.41
C GLY A 16 13.33 -3.62 -64.56
N ALA A 17 12.25 -4.39 -64.76
CA ALA A 17 11.01 -4.26 -64.01
C ALA A 17 11.20 -4.48 -62.51
N VAL A 18 12.01 -5.47 -62.12
CA VAL A 18 12.35 -5.73 -60.71
C VAL A 18 13.13 -4.56 -60.10
N ARG A 19 14.10 -3.98 -60.82
CA ARG A 19 14.84 -2.80 -60.36
C ARG A 19 13.90 -1.60 -60.15
N SER A 20 13.04 -1.29 -61.12
CA SER A 20 12.08 -0.19 -60.99
C SER A 20 11.08 -0.42 -59.85
N ARG A 21 10.64 -1.67 -59.63
CA ARG A 21 9.78 -2.01 -58.49
C ARG A 21 10.51 -1.82 -57.16
N ALA A 22 11.78 -2.23 -57.07
CA ALA A 22 12.59 -2.06 -55.87
C ALA A 22 12.78 -0.58 -55.53
N GLU A 23 13.04 0.27 -56.53
CA GLU A 23 13.13 1.73 -56.37
C GLU A 23 11.81 2.35 -55.91
N ALA A 24 10.68 1.91 -56.47
CA ALA A 24 9.36 2.36 -56.06
C ALA A 24 9.06 2.01 -54.59
N VAL A 25 9.31 0.75 -54.19
CA VAL A 25 9.12 0.31 -52.80
C VAL A 25 10.08 1.03 -51.85
N ALA A 26 11.33 1.27 -52.25
CA ALA A 26 12.27 2.07 -51.45
C ALA A 26 11.73 3.49 -51.21
N THR A 27 11.12 4.10 -52.22
CA THR A 27 10.47 5.41 -52.10
C THR A 27 9.29 5.36 -51.13
N GLU A 28 8.45 4.34 -51.20
CA GLU A 28 7.33 4.14 -50.26
C GLU A 28 7.80 3.99 -48.81
N ILE A 29 8.85 3.20 -48.57
CA ILE A 29 9.46 3.02 -47.24
C ILE A 29 9.98 4.36 -46.70
N CYS A 30 10.70 5.13 -47.53
CA CYS A 30 11.19 6.44 -47.13
C CYS A 30 10.05 7.42 -46.80
N LEU A 31 8.96 7.41 -47.58
CA LEU A 31 7.79 8.24 -47.32
C LEU A 31 7.10 7.85 -46.00
N PHE A 32 6.93 6.55 -45.74
CA PHE A 32 6.37 6.05 -44.49
C PHE A 32 7.23 6.44 -43.28
N ALA A 33 8.54 6.22 -43.34
CA ALA A 33 9.46 6.56 -42.26
C ALA A 33 9.46 8.07 -41.96
N ARG A 34 9.48 8.91 -43.01
CA ARG A 34 9.38 10.36 -42.85
C ARG A 34 8.07 10.80 -42.21
N GLY A 35 6.96 10.19 -42.60
CA GLY A 35 5.65 10.44 -41.99
C GLY A 35 5.61 10.05 -40.51
N TYR A 36 6.19 8.90 -40.17
CA TYR A 36 6.26 8.42 -38.79
C TYR A 36 7.16 9.30 -37.90
N VAL A 37 8.33 9.70 -38.38
CA VAL A 37 9.22 10.64 -37.66
C VAL A 37 8.50 11.97 -37.42
N LYS A 38 7.82 12.52 -38.43
CA LYS A 38 7.05 13.74 -38.28
C LYS A 38 5.95 13.61 -37.23
N ALA A 39 5.23 12.48 -37.22
CA ALA A 39 4.20 12.21 -36.21
C ALA A 39 4.78 12.16 -34.78
N ILE A 40 5.97 11.57 -34.61
CA ILE A 40 6.67 11.53 -33.33
C ILE A 40 7.12 12.93 -32.90
N GLU A 41 7.66 13.74 -33.81
CA GLU A 41 8.07 15.12 -33.52
C GLU A 41 6.89 15.99 -33.11
N GLU A 42 5.76 15.92 -33.83
CA GLU A 42 4.53 16.61 -33.45
C GLU A 42 3.99 16.16 -32.10
N HIS A 43 4.06 14.86 -31.80
CA HIS A 43 3.67 14.32 -30.49
C HIS A 43 4.59 14.83 -29.37
N ARG A 44 5.90 14.84 -29.59
CA ARG A 44 6.89 15.42 -28.66
C ARG A 44 6.55 16.89 -28.37
N ASP A 45 6.33 17.69 -29.40
CA ASP A 45 6.07 19.12 -29.24
C ASP A 45 4.74 19.38 -28.51
N ARG A 46 3.73 18.53 -28.75
CA ARG A 46 2.47 18.53 -28.00
C ARG A 46 2.68 18.21 -26.52
N LEU A 47 3.47 17.18 -26.20
CA LEU A 47 3.79 16.82 -24.83
C LEU A 47 4.56 17.94 -24.12
N LEU A 48 5.56 18.54 -24.77
CA LEU A 48 6.32 19.65 -24.20
C LEU A 48 5.42 20.86 -23.92
N LYS A 49 4.47 21.15 -24.83
CA LYS A 49 3.47 22.19 -24.59
C LYS A 49 2.58 21.85 -23.39
N GLN A 50 2.07 20.62 -23.31
CA GLN A 50 1.27 20.16 -22.16
C GLN A 50 2.05 20.24 -20.84
N LEU A 51 3.35 19.95 -20.85
CA LEU A 51 4.22 20.06 -19.69
C LEU A 51 4.33 21.51 -19.20
N GLU A 52 4.57 22.44 -20.12
CA GLU A 52 4.66 23.87 -19.78
C GLU A 52 3.32 24.41 -19.29
N ASP A 53 2.21 24.04 -19.94
CA ASP A 53 0.86 24.41 -19.51
C ASP A 53 0.59 23.93 -18.07
N LEU A 54 0.97 22.69 -17.74
CA LEU A 54 0.82 22.13 -16.39
C LEU A 54 1.70 22.84 -15.36
N LYS A 55 2.96 23.14 -15.72
CA LYS A 55 3.87 23.90 -14.87
C LYS A 55 3.28 25.28 -14.54
N VAL A 56 2.88 26.04 -15.57
CA VAL A 56 2.29 27.37 -15.41
C VAL A 56 1.03 27.32 -14.56
N GLN A 57 0.16 26.32 -14.77
CA GLN A 57 -1.02 26.13 -13.93
C GLN A 57 -0.67 25.90 -12.45
N LYS A 58 0.29 25.02 -12.14
CA LYS A 58 0.73 24.75 -10.77
C LYS A 58 1.38 25.97 -10.12
N GLU A 59 2.26 26.67 -10.85
CA GLU A 59 2.92 27.89 -10.37
C GLU A 59 1.90 28.99 -10.05
N ASN A 60 0.89 29.19 -10.91
CA ASN A 60 -0.17 30.18 -10.68
C ASN A 60 -0.98 29.90 -9.41
N LEU A 61 -1.33 28.63 -9.17
CA LEU A 61 -2.05 28.22 -7.95
C LEU A 61 -1.21 28.47 -6.69
N LEU A 62 0.08 28.14 -6.72
CA LEU A 62 1.00 28.40 -5.61
C LEU A 62 1.20 29.91 -5.39
N HIS A 63 1.30 30.69 -6.47
CA HIS A 63 1.43 32.14 -6.39
C HIS A 63 0.18 32.78 -5.76
N LEU A 64 -1.02 32.32 -6.15
CA LEU A 64 -2.28 32.77 -5.58
C LEU A 64 -2.36 32.45 -4.08
N GLN A 65 -2.04 31.21 -3.69
CA GLN A 65 -2.02 30.81 -2.28
C GLN A 65 -1.02 31.63 -1.47
N LYS A 66 0.17 31.87 -2.02
CA LYS A 66 1.19 32.69 -1.37
C LYS A 66 0.69 34.12 -1.15
N ALA A 67 0.08 34.74 -2.16
CA ALA A 67 -0.46 36.09 -2.05
C ALA A 67 -1.55 36.18 -0.97
N GLN A 68 -2.46 35.19 -0.90
CA GLN A 68 -3.49 35.11 0.14
C GLN A 68 -2.90 34.99 1.55
N LEU A 69 -1.90 34.12 1.74
CA LEU A 69 -1.24 33.95 3.03
C LEU A 69 -0.43 35.20 3.44
N GLN A 70 0.22 35.88 2.49
CA GLN A 70 0.93 37.13 2.74
C GLN A 70 -0.03 38.25 3.16
N GLN A 71 -1.19 38.35 2.52
CA GLN A 71 -2.21 39.32 2.90
C GLN A 71 -2.76 39.02 4.30
N LEU A 72 -3.07 37.75 4.60
CA LEU A 72 -3.55 37.36 5.94
C LEU A 72 -2.51 37.66 7.03
N LEU A 73 -1.22 37.39 6.74
CA LEU A 73 -0.12 37.72 7.66
C LEU A 73 -0.02 39.23 7.92
N LEU A 74 -0.14 40.05 6.87
CA LEU A 74 -0.12 41.51 7.00
C LEU A 74 -1.32 42.01 7.81
N ASP A 75 -2.50 41.48 7.53
CA ASP A 75 -3.74 41.78 8.23
C ASP A 75 -3.65 41.43 9.73
N MET A 76 -3.03 40.29 10.05
CA MET A 76 -2.77 39.89 11.44
C MET A 76 -1.76 40.81 12.13
N ARG A 77 -0.61 41.09 11.48
CA ARG A 77 0.43 41.96 12.06
C ARG A 77 -0.10 43.36 12.34
N THR A 78 -0.71 43.99 11.34
CA THR A 78 -1.27 45.34 11.48
C THR A 78 -2.40 45.40 12.51
N GLY A 79 -3.24 44.35 12.59
CA GLY A 79 -4.29 44.26 13.61
C GLY A 79 -3.73 44.16 15.03
N VAL A 80 -2.67 43.37 15.22
CA VAL A 80 -1.99 43.23 16.52
C VAL A 80 -1.25 44.52 16.89
N GLU A 81 -0.42 45.06 15.98
CA GLU A 81 0.35 46.30 16.20
C GLU A 81 -0.56 47.48 16.55
N PHE A 82 -1.70 47.62 15.85
CA PHE A 82 -2.68 48.66 16.17
C PHE A 82 -3.29 48.48 17.57
N THR A 83 -3.62 47.23 17.94
CA THR A 83 -4.21 46.93 19.25
C THR A 83 -3.20 47.17 20.38
N GLU A 84 -1.94 46.74 20.19
CA GLU A 84 -0.86 46.98 21.14
C GLU A 84 -0.61 48.47 21.34
N HIS A 85 -0.49 49.23 20.25
CA HIS A 85 -0.30 50.67 20.33
C HIS A 85 -1.47 51.36 21.06
N LEU A 86 -2.72 51.03 20.70
CA LEU A 86 -3.91 51.57 21.35
C LEU A 86 -3.93 51.29 22.87
N LEU A 87 -3.48 50.11 23.31
CA LEU A 87 -3.45 49.74 24.72
C LEU A 87 -2.25 50.34 25.49
N MET A 88 -1.12 50.57 24.82
CA MET A 88 0.10 51.09 25.46
C MET A 88 0.13 52.61 25.56
N SER A 89 -0.36 53.32 24.53
CA SER A 89 -0.21 54.78 24.41
C SER A 89 -1.54 55.52 24.20
N GLY A 90 -2.66 54.81 23.99
CA GLY A 90 -3.96 55.42 23.77
C GLY A 90 -4.61 55.96 25.05
N SER A 91 -5.39 57.03 24.90
CA SER A 91 -6.22 57.56 25.98
C SER A 91 -7.49 56.71 26.21
N ASP A 92 -8.07 56.77 27.41
CA ASP A 92 -9.29 56.03 27.75
C ASP A 92 -10.44 56.27 26.75
N VAL A 93 -10.55 57.50 26.21
CA VAL A 93 -11.57 57.87 25.22
C VAL A 93 -11.31 57.19 23.87
N GLU A 94 -10.08 57.18 23.38
CA GLU A 94 -9.70 56.53 22.12
C GLU A 94 -9.90 55.01 22.17
N ILE A 95 -9.59 54.41 23.33
CA ILE A 95 -9.82 52.98 23.59
C ILE A 95 -11.32 52.68 23.54
N LEU A 96 -12.17 53.49 24.19
CA LEU A 96 -13.62 53.29 24.20
C LEU A 96 -14.24 53.44 22.81
N VAL A 97 -13.80 54.41 22.00
CA VAL A 97 -14.30 54.64 20.64
C VAL A 97 -13.86 53.53 19.68
N SER A 98 -12.63 53.03 19.83
CA SER A 98 -12.05 52.03 18.90
C SER A 98 -12.35 50.58 19.28
N LYS A 99 -12.80 50.31 20.51
CA LYS A 99 -13.07 48.97 21.07
C LYS A 99 -13.89 48.07 20.14
N GLY A 100 -14.98 48.58 19.57
CA GLY A 100 -15.86 47.80 18.70
C GLY A 100 -15.18 47.36 17.40
N MET A 101 -14.42 48.28 16.78
CA MET A 101 -13.67 48.02 15.56
C MET A 101 -12.57 46.98 15.80
N VAL A 102 -11.78 47.16 16.86
CA VAL A 102 -10.70 46.23 17.24
C VAL A 102 -11.25 44.84 17.55
N SER A 103 -12.29 44.76 18.37
CA SER A 103 -12.90 43.48 18.75
C SER A 103 -13.47 42.74 17.54
N SER A 104 -14.14 43.46 16.63
CA SER A 104 -14.65 42.88 15.39
C SER A 104 -13.52 42.36 14.49
N ARG A 105 -12.45 43.15 14.32
CA ARG A 105 -11.30 42.79 13.48
C ARG A 105 -10.55 41.57 14.01
N LEU A 106 -10.27 41.52 15.31
CA LEU A 106 -9.59 40.38 15.95
C LEU A 106 -10.44 39.11 15.89
N THR A 107 -11.75 39.22 16.11
CA THR A 107 -12.68 38.09 15.99
C THR A 107 -12.69 37.53 14.57
N GLN A 108 -12.73 38.41 13.56
CA GLN A 108 -12.64 38.02 12.16
C GLN A 108 -11.33 37.28 11.87
N LEU A 109 -10.18 37.85 12.25
CA LEU A 109 -8.87 37.24 12.02
C LEU A 109 -8.70 35.87 12.70
N ASN A 110 -9.27 35.69 13.90
CA ASN A 110 -9.23 34.42 14.62
C ASN A 110 -10.14 33.34 14.01
N SER A 111 -11.13 33.74 13.21
CA SER A 111 -12.07 32.83 12.53
C SER A 111 -11.61 32.37 11.15
N VAL A 112 -10.57 32.99 10.56
CA VAL A 112 -10.09 32.64 9.23
C VAL A 112 -9.38 31.29 9.26
N ALA A 113 -9.97 30.28 8.62
CA ALA A 113 -9.29 29.01 8.35
C ALA A 113 -8.36 29.17 7.14
N TYR A 114 -7.09 28.80 7.28
CA TYR A 114 -6.11 28.80 6.20
C TYR A 114 -5.31 27.49 6.20
N SER A 115 -4.89 27.06 5.01
CA SER A 115 -4.02 25.89 4.86
C SER A 115 -2.57 26.28 5.13
N THR A 116 -1.89 25.50 5.97
CA THR A 116 -0.43 25.57 6.20
C THR A 116 0.38 24.76 5.19
N HIS A 117 -0.28 24.08 4.25
CA HIS A 117 0.35 23.22 3.25
C HIS A 117 0.11 23.74 1.82
N PRO A 118 1.07 23.56 0.89
CA PRO A 118 0.89 23.88 -0.52
C PRO A 118 -0.37 23.23 -1.10
N SER A 119 -1.09 23.97 -1.92
CA SER A 119 -2.34 23.56 -2.56
C SER A 119 -2.15 22.56 -3.70
N VAL A 120 -0.93 22.43 -4.21
CA VAL A 120 -0.57 21.56 -5.33
C VAL A 120 0.73 20.84 -5.04
N ASP A 121 0.86 19.62 -5.55
CA ASP A 121 2.11 18.86 -5.47
C ASP A 121 3.06 19.18 -6.64
N ASP A 122 4.30 18.73 -6.52
CA ASP A 122 5.37 18.88 -7.51
C ASP A 122 5.40 17.74 -8.55
N ARG A 123 4.50 16.74 -8.42
CA ARG A 123 4.55 15.53 -9.24
C ARG A 123 4.14 15.82 -10.68
N ILE A 124 5.09 15.67 -11.60
CA ILE A 124 4.88 15.60 -13.05
C ILE A 124 5.80 14.52 -13.58
N HIS A 125 5.28 13.56 -14.34
CA HIS A 125 6.12 12.47 -14.84
C HIS A 125 5.66 11.99 -16.22
N PHE A 126 6.65 11.74 -17.08
CA PHE A 126 6.48 11.22 -18.43
C PHE A 126 6.54 9.69 -18.49
N SER A 127 5.51 9.05 -19.03
CA SER A 127 5.42 7.59 -19.20
C SER A 127 5.68 7.20 -20.66
N PRO A 128 6.89 6.73 -21.04
CA PRO A 128 7.24 6.50 -22.45
C PRO A 128 6.39 5.42 -23.14
N HIS A 129 5.87 4.44 -22.37
CA HIS A 129 5.17 3.27 -22.88
C HIS A 129 3.64 3.39 -22.77
N GLU A 130 3.14 4.50 -22.22
CA GLU A 130 1.70 4.76 -22.15
C GLU A 130 1.17 5.03 -23.56
N ARG A 131 0.07 4.38 -23.95
CA ARG A 131 -0.59 4.63 -25.23
C ARG A 131 -1.19 6.04 -25.23
N ALA A 132 -0.73 6.89 -26.14
CA ALA A 132 -1.17 8.28 -26.25
C ALA A 132 -2.12 8.53 -27.44
N GLY A 133 -2.66 7.45 -28.02
CA GLY A 133 -3.59 7.50 -29.15
C GLY A 133 -2.87 7.57 -30.49
N HIS A 134 -3.41 8.37 -31.42
CA HIS A 134 -2.86 8.50 -32.77
C HIS A 134 -2.45 9.94 -33.08
N CYS A 135 -1.33 10.11 -33.78
CA CYS A 135 -0.87 11.39 -34.33
C CYS A 135 -0.60 11.21 -35.83
N CYS A 136 -1.19 12.04 -36.68
CA CYS A 136 -1.08 11.92 -38.14
C CYS A 136 -1.37 10.49 -38.68
N GLY A 137 -2.29 9.75 -38.04
CA GLY A 137 -2.65 8.38 -38.42
C GLY A 137 -1.73 7.29 -37.87
N TYR A 138 -0.66 7.65 -37.17
CA TYR A 138 0.27 6.71 -36.54
C TYR A 138 -0.04 6.57 -35.05
N GLU A 139 0.05 5.34 -34.53
CA GLU A 139 -0.03 5.11 -33.09
C GLU A 139 1.20 5.70 -32.40
N VAL A 140 0.98 6.45 -31.32
CA VAL A 140 2.04 7.11 -30.55
C VAL A 140 2.00 6.71 -29.08
N PHE A 141 3.18 6.65 -28.49
CA PHE A 141 3.39 6.32 -27.08
C PHE A 141 4.07 7.50 -26.38
N GLY A 142 3.92 7.58 -25.06
CA GLY A 142 4.42 8.69 -24.28
C GLY A 142 3.29 9.59 -23.80
N ALA A 143 3.01 9.57 -22.50
CA ALA A 143 2.01 10.47 -21.90
C ALA A 143 2.56 11.14 -20.64
N ILE A 144 2.18 12.40 -20.42
CA ILE A 144 2.43 13.10 -19.16
C ILE A 144 1.32 12.72 -18.19
N LEU A 145 1.68 12.14 -17.04
CA LEU A 145 0.73 11.89 -15.97
C LEU A 145 0.92 12.94 -14.88
N ASN A 146 -0.19 13.56 -14.49
CA ASN A 146 -0.30 14.57 -13.44
C ASN A 146 -1.36 14.19 -12.39
N LYS A 147 -1.83 12.94 -12.40
CA LYS A 147 -2.87 12.47 -11.48
C LYS A 147 -2.33 12.52 -10.06
N VAL A 148 -3.10 13.18 -9.20
CA VAL A 148 -2.81 13.33 -7.78
C VAL A 148 -3.57 12.26 -7.01
N VAL A 149 -2.89 11.56 -6.10
CA VAL A 149 -3.56 10.66 -5.15
C VAL A 149 -4.53 11.44 -4.27
N ASP A 150 -5.74 10.94 -4.12
CA ASP A 150 -6.72 11.38 -3.13
C ASP A 150 -6.77 10.34 -2.01
N PRO A 151 -6.18 10.63 -0.82
CA PRO A 151 -6.19 9.71 0.31
C PRO A 151 -7.60 9.23 0.68
N ALA A 152 -8.62 10.10 0.60
CA ALA A 152 -9.98 9.77 0.97
C ALA A 152 -10.66 8.78 0.00
N ARG A 153 -10.11 8.61 -1.21
CA ARG A 153 -10.58 7.64 -2.21
C ARG A 153 -9.78 6.35 -2.21
N CYS A 154 -8.60 6.33 -1.59
CA CYS A 154 -7.74 5.15 -1.55
C CYS A 154 -8.40 4.01 -0.77
N THR A 155 -8.23 2.76 -1.24
CA THR A 155 -8.85 1.58 -0.62
C THR A 155 -7.82 0.60 -0.08
N LEU A 156 -8.16 -0.06 1.03
CA LEU A 156 -7.36 -1.10 1.65
C LEU A 156 -7.94 -2.48 1.32
N HIS A 157 -7.09 -3.42 0.93
CA HIS A 157 -7.45 -4.78 0.56
C HIS A 157 -6.55 -5.79 1.26
N GLY A 158 -7.09 -6.89 1.77
CA GLY A 158 -6.30 -7.96 2.38
C GLY A 158 -7.12 -8.74 3.40
N GLU A 159 -6.85 -10.05 3.51
CA GLU A 159 -7.52 -10.91 4.48
C GLU A 159 -7.11 -10.58 5.92
N ASP A 160 -5.87 -10.10 6.10
CA ASP A 160 -5.30 -9.75 7.39
C ASP A 160 -5.50 -8.27 7.77
N LEU A 161 -6.55 -7.62 7.25
CA LEU A 161 -6.83 -6.21 7.59
C LEU A 161 -7.31 -6.07 9.04
N HIS A 162 -8.16 -6.99 9.50
CA HIS A 162 -8.77 -6.92 10.82
C HIS A 162 -8.35 -8.04 11.77
N SER A 163 -7.67 -9.07 11.26
CA SER A 163 -7.13 -10.14 12.10
C SER A 163 -5.75 -10.57 11.65
N ALA A 164 -4.84 -10.74 12.60
CA ALA A 164 -3.52 -11.31 12.37
C ALA A 164 -3.19 -12.35 13.45
N ARG A 165 -2.08 -13.06 13.29
CA ARG A 165 -1.59 -14.02 14.27
C ARG A 165 -0.24 -13.58 14.81
N GLN A 166 -0.05 -13.80 16.10
CA GLN A 166 1.19 -13.52 16.80
C GLN A 166 2.36 -14.27 16.14
N ASN A 167 3.47 -13.57 15.90
CA ASN A 167 4.69 -14.08 15.27
C ASN A 167 4.48 -14.70 13.88
N GLN A 168 3.42 -14.31 13.17
CA GLN A 168 3.19 -14.68 11.78
C GLN A 168 3.26 -13.43 10.89
N PRO A 169 3.96 -13.49 9.75
CA PRO A 169 3.94 -12.40 8.78
C PRO A 169 2.53 -12.30 8.20
N SER A 170 1.93 -11.14 8.38
CA SER A 170 0.63 -10.76 7.83
C SER A 170 0.78 -9.49 7.01
N GLY A 171 -0.15 -9.24 6.11
CA GLY A 171 -0.07 -8.06 5.25
C GLY A 171 -1.35 -7.71 4.54
N PHE A 172 -1.38 -6.49 4.03
CA PHE A 172 -2.47 -5.96 3.22
C PHE A 172 -1.92 -5.04 2.14
N THR A 173 -2.75 -4.78 1.14
CA THR A 173 -2.45 -3.94 -0.01
C THR A 173 -3.26 -2.65 0.05
N LEU A 174 -2.57 -1.51 -0.07
CA LEU A 174 -3.18 -0.21 -0.29
C LEU A 174 -3.27 0.06 -1.79
N LEU A 175 -4.44 0.44 -2.27
CA LEU A 175 -4.68 0.88 -3.64
C LEU A 175 -4.90 2.39 -3.68
N CYS A 176 -3.97 3.11 -4.32
CA CYS A 176 -4.06 4.55 -4.48
C CYS A 176 -4.96 4.91 -5.66
N LYS A 177 -5.86 5.88 -5.42
CA LYS A 177 -6.82 6.39 -6.40
C LYS A 177 -6.76 7.91 -6.49
N ASP A 178 -7.15 8.45 -7.64
CA ASP A 178 -7.33 9.89 -7.81
C ASP A 178 -8.70 10.36 -7.28
N ALA A 179 -8.95 11.68 -7.35
CA ALA A 179 -10.20 12.28 -6.88
C ALA A 179 -11.45 11.77 -7.63
N ALA A 180 -11.28 11.32 -8.87
CA ALA A 180 -12.34 10.69 -9.68
C ALA A 180 -12.59 9.24 -9.28
N GLY A 181 -11.74 8.64 -8.43
CA GLY A 181 -11.83 7.25 -8.01
C GLY A 181 -11.14 6.27 -8.97
N GLU A 182 -10.41 6.78 -9.96
CA GLU A 182 -9.64 5.95 -10.89
C GLU A 182 -8.32 5.51 -10.24
N ARG A 183 -7.88 4.29 -10.55
CA ARG A 183 -6.60 3.77 -10.05
C ARG A 183 -5.46 4.62 -10.59
N LEU A 184 -4.52 4.97 -9.73
CA LEU A 184 -3.26 5.53 -10.19
C LEU A 184 -2.47 4.41 -10.87
N GLY A 185 -1.91 4.69 -12.05
CA GLY A 185 -1.07 3.73 -12.76
C GLY A 185 0.38 3.70 -12.27
N ARG A 186 0.72 4.45 -11.21
CA ARG A 186 2.07 4.53 -10.66
C ARG A 186 2.12 4.74 -9.15
N GLY A 187 3.21 4.23 -8.57
CA GLY A 187 3.61 4.45 -7.19
C GLY A 187 4.39 5.76 -6.97
N GLY A 188 5.16 5.82 -5.88
CA GLY A 188 6.02 6.90 -5.41
C GLY A 188 5.40 7.81 -4.35
N GLU A 189 4.18 7.55 -3.89
CA GLU A 189 3.52 8.29 -2.81
C GLU A 189 4.14 8.04 -1.44
N ALA A 190 4.18 9.09 -0.62
CA ALA A 190 4.63 8.99 0.77
C ALA A 190 3.55 8.28 1.61
N VAL A 191 3.67 6.96 1.72
CA VAL A 191 2.80 6.11 2.53
C VAL A 191 3.43 5.89 3.90
N ARG A 192 2.72 6.27 4.96
CA ARG A 192 3.12 6.03 6.35
C ARG A 192 2.11 5.11 7.01
N VAL A 193 2.60 4.01 7.57
CA VAL A 193 1.80 3.08 8.37
C VAL A 193 2.35 3.00 9.77
N THR A 194 1.47 3.10 10.75
CA THR A 194 1.81 2.91 12.17
C THR A 194 0.86 1.92 12.79
N ILE A 195 1.42 0.94 13.51
CA ILE A 195 0.67 -0.12 14.19
C ILE A 195 1.06 -0.09 15.67
N THR A 196 0.13 0.29 16.53
CA THR A 196 0.39 0.47 17.97
C THR A 196 -0.55 -0.37 18.82
N HIS A 197 -0.03 -1.05 19.83
CA HIS A 197 -0.87 -1.81 20.77
C HIS A 197 -1.70 -0.83 21.61
N LYS A 198 -3.01 -1.08 21.78
CA LYS A 198 -3.91 -0.18 22.50
C LYS A 198 -3.58 -0.10 23.99
N ASP A 199 -3.29 -1.24 24.61
CA ASP A 199 -3.05 -1.32 26.06
C ASP A 199 -1.57 -1.18 26.49
N LYS A 200 -0.62 -1.43 25.57
CA LYS A 200 0.83 -1.42 25.85
C LYS A 200 1.53 -0.40 24.96
N ARG A 201 1.84 0.80 25.49
CA ARG A 201 2.47 1.87 24.70
C ARG A 201 3.86 1.50 24.14
N ASP A 202 4.59 0.62 24.82
CA ASP A 202 5.93 0.18 24.39
C ASP A 202 5.91 -0.93 23.33
N CYS A 203 4.72 -1.46 22.99
CA CYS A 203 4.56 -2.52 21.99
C CYS A 203 4.10 -1.93 20.65
N ALA A 204 5.02 -1.28 19.93
CA ALA A 204 4.80 -0.83 18.56
C ALA A 204 5.33 -1.87 17.56
N VAL A 205 4.52 -2.20 16.55
CA VAL A 205 4.96 -3.09 15.46
C VAL A 205 5.53 -2.24 14.35
N LYS A 206 6.69 -2.63 13.82
CA LYS A 206 7.32 -1.94 12.68
C LYS A 206 6.82 -2.55 11.36
N PRO A 207 5.90 -1.90 10.63
CA PRO A 207 5.49 -2.36 9.32
C PRO A 207 6.58 -2.08 8.27
N THR A 208 6.60 -2.89 7.23
CA THR A 208 7.37 -2.65 6.01
C THR A 208 6.39 -2.30 4.90
N VAL A 209 6.68 -1.24 4.14
CA VAL A 209 5.86 -0.78 3.01
C VAL A 209 6.69 -0.94 1.75
N CYS A 210 6.22 -1.78 0.83
CA CYS A 210 6.77 -1.95 -0.50
C CYS A 210 5.88 -1.26 -1.52
N ASP A 211 6.48 -0.40 -2.33
CA ASP A 211 5.83 0.21 -3.48
C ASP A 211 5.97 -0.71 -4.69
N ASN A 212 4.85 -1.11 -5.29
CA ASN A 212 4.85 -1.98 -6.48
C ASN A 212 5.04 -1.20 -7.79
N GLY A 213 5.07 0.13 -7.74
CA GLY A 213 5.28 1.00 -8.89
C GLY A 213 4.07 1.17 -9.80
N ASP A 214 2.95 0.50 -9.50
CA ASP A 214 1.71 0.48 -10.29
C ASP A 214 0.54 1.19 -9.61
N GLY A 215 0.81 1.94 -8.53
CA GLY A 215 -0.19 2.60 -7.69
C GLY A 215 -0.73 1.74 -6.55
N THR A 216 -0.16 0.54 -6.35
CA THR A 216 -0.41 -0.30 -5.18
C THR A 216 0.80 -0.38 -4.26
N TYR A 217 0.53 -0.52 -2.96
CA TYR A 217 1.54 -0.68 -1.92
C TYR A 217 1.27 -1.93 -1.12
N CYS A 218 2.26 -2.80 -1.00
CA CYS A 218 2.23 -3.99 -0.16
C CYS A 218 2.76 -3.66 1.23
N ILE A 219 1.93 -3.81 2.25
CA ILE A 219 2.28 -3.57 3.64
C ILE A 219 2.39 -4.93 4.34
N SER A 220 3.54 -5.20 4.96
CA SER A 220 3.79 -6.41 5.73
C SER A 220 4.19 -6.07 7.16
N TYR A 221 3.72 -6.87 8.11
CA TYR A 221 4.01 -6.70 9.53
C TYR A 221 3.91 -8.04 10.27
N SER A 222 4.61 -8.14 11.40
CA SER A 222 4.63 -9.35 12.23
C SER A 222 4.45 -8.93 13.70
N PRO A 223 3.25 -9.05 14.28
CA PRO A 223 3.01 -8.63 15.66
C PRO A 223 3.58 -9.66 16.65
N GLU A 224 4.35 -9.19 17.63
CA GLU A 224 5.01 -10.07 18.62
C GLU A 224 4.09 -10.45 19.78
N GLU A 225 3.10 -9.61 20.10
CA GLU A 225 2.20 -9.77 21.23
C GLU A 225 0.75 -9.92 20.74
N PRO A 226 -0.08 -10.76 21.39
CA PRO A 226 -1.50 -10.82 21.11
C PRO A 226 -2.22 -9.62 21.72
N GLY A 227 -3.33 -9.19 21.10
CA GLY A 227 -4.11 -8.07 21.62
C GLY A 227 -4.76 -7.22 20.53
N LEU A 228 -5.29 -6.07 20.93
CA LEU A 228 -5.90 -5.10 20.03
C LEU A 228 -4.88 -4.02 19.66
N TYR A 229 -4.70 -3.82 18.36
CA TYR A 229 -3.82 -2.81 17.80
C TYR A 229 -4.62 -1.74 17.08
N ALA A 230 -4.17 -0.50 17.15
CA ALA A 230 -4.63 0.61 16.31
C ALA A 230 -3.71 0.70 15.09
N VAL A 231 -4.31 0.64 13.90
CA VAL A 231 -3.59 0.77 12.63
C VAL A 231 -3.97 2.09 11.98
N CYS A 232 -2.98 2.94 11.75
CA CYS A 232 -3.13 4.18 11.01
C CYS A 232 -2.36 4.07 9.71
N VAL A 233 -3.08 4.14 8.60
CA VAL A 233 -2.52 4.27 7.25
C VAL A 233 -2.76 5.68 6.76
N CYS A 234 -1.67 6.38 6.41
CA CYS A 234 -1.71 7.73 5.88
C CYS A 234 -0.99 7.81 4.54
N VAL A 235 -1.57 8.54 3.59
CA VAL A 235 -0.97 8.91 2.31
C VAL A 235 -0.84 10.42 2.27
N LYS A 236 0.35 10.95 1.95
CA LYS A 236 0.64 12.41 2.02
C LYS A 236 0.26 13.04 3.36
N GLY A 237 0.40 12.29 4.45
CA GLY A 237 0.08 12.74 5.81
C GLY A 237 -1.42 12.74 6.17
N GLN A 238 -2.32 12.38 5.25
CA GLN A 238 -3.76 12.28 5.51
C GLN A 238 -4.21 10.82 5.62
N HIS A 239 -5.20 10.55 6.47
CA HIS A 239 -5.76 9.20 6.61
C HIS A 239 -6.49 8.75 5.34
N VAL A 240 -6.26 7.50 4.95
CA VAL A 240 -6.99 6.88 3.84
C VAL A 240 -8.40 6.45 4.25
N GLN A 241 -9.25 6.11 3.28
CA GLN A 241 -10.57 5.57 3.57
C GLN A 241 -10.48 4.32 4.46
N GLY A 242 -11.23 4.32 5.57
CA GLY A 242 -11.22 3.22 6.54
C GLY A 242 -10.08 3.25 7.56
N SER A 243 -9.17 4.22 7.47
CA SER A 243 -8.12 4.50 8.46
C SER A 243 -8.55 5.64 9.39
N PRO A 244 -8.29 5.56 10.71
CA PRO A 244 -7.68 4.44 11.43
C PRO A 244 -8.68 3.29 11.67
N PHE A 245 -8.17 2.06 11.82
CA PHE A 245 -8.96 0.87 12.16
C PHE A 245 -8.30 0.03 13.25
N THR A 246 -9.06 -0.94 13.79
CA THR A 246 -8.58 -1.87 14.82
C THR A 246 -8.19 -3.21 14.19
N LEU A 247 -7.03 -3.73 14.59
CA LEU A 247 -6.49 -5.04 14.22
C LEU A 247 -6.49 -5.95 15.45
N MET A 248 -7.05 -7.15 15.33
CA MET A 248 -7.05 -8.17 16.37
C MET A 248 -5.93 -9.19 16.13
N VAL A 249 -4.91 -9.19 16.99
CA VAL A 249 -3.83 -10.19 16.94
C VAL A 249 -4.19 -11.35 17.85
N LYS A 250 -4.42 -12.52 17.25
CA LYS A 250 -4.70 -13.76 17.98
C LYS A 250 -3.38 -14.39 18.43
N PRO A 251 -3.34 -14.99 19.63
CA PRO A 251 -2.16 -15.70 20.10
C PRO A 251 -1.79 -16.84 19.14
N LYS A 252 -0.49 -17.13 19.06
CA LYS A 252 0.04 -18.22 18.23
C LYS A 252 -0.47 -19.58 18.71
N PHE A 253 -0.56 -19.71 20.02
CA PHE A 253 -1.05 -20.89 20.70
C PHE A 253 -2.48 -20.65 21.19
N ARG A 254 -3.31 -21.68 21.08
CA ARG A 254 -4.56 -21.72 21.83
C ARG A 254 -4.27 -22.28 23.21
N GLU A 255 -4.52 -21.46 24.22
CA GLU A 255 -4.56 -21.92 25.60
C GLU A 255 -5.84 -22.73 25.83
N HIS A 256 -5.69 -23.88 26.47
CA HIS A 256 -6.77 -24.69 26.95
C HIS A 256 -6.64 -24.79 28.47
N GLN A 257 -7.70 -24.35 29.16
CA GLN A 257 -7.81 -24.49 30.62
C GLN A 257 -8.48 -25.84 30.93
N GLY A 258 -7.86 -26.66 31.78
CA GLY A 258 -8.39 -27.96 32.19
C GLY A 258 -7.31 -28.98 32.56
N VAL A 259 -7.72 -30.10 33.14
CA VAL A 259 -6.83 -31.23 33.46
C VAL A 259 -6.73 -32.15 32.24
N PHE A 260 -5.55 -32.23 31.61
CA PHE A 260 -5.34 -33.04 30.40
C PHE A 260 -4.70 -34.39 30.73
N HIS A 261 -5.37 -35.50 30.39
CA HIS A 261 -4.87 -36.85 30.62
C HIS A 261 -4.33 -37.47 29.33
N CYS A 262 -3.02 -37.76 29.28
CA CYS A 262 -2.41 -38.48 28.17
C CYS A 262 -2.60 -39.99 28.34
N CYS A 263 -3.77 -40.52 28.01
CA CYS A 263 -3.92 -41.97 27.82
C CYS A 263 -4.87 -42.28 26.68
N THR A 264 -4.31 -42.61 25.51
CA THR A 264 -4.88 -43.69 24.69
C THR A 264 -3.84 -44.23 23.70
N PHE A 265 -3.60 -45.54 23.78
CA PHE A 265 -2.82 -46.40 22.88
C PHE A 265 -1.28 -46.47 23.00
N CYS A 266 -0.84 -47.19 24.03
CA CYS A 266 0.46 -47.86 24.12
C CYS A 266 0.58 -49.09 23.18
N SER A 267 -0.05 -49.08 22.00
CA SER A 267 0.04 -50.17 21.00
C SER A 267 0.73 -49.74 19.70
N SER A 268 1.06 -48.45 19.54
CA SER A 268 1.64 -47.89 18.30
C SER A 268 3.13 -47.51 18.41
N GLY A 269 3.83 -47.92 19.48
CA GLY A 269 5.29 -47.72 19.60
C GLY A 269 5.77 -46.27 19.49
N GLY A 270 4.93 -45.28 19.82
CA GLY A 270 5.30 -43.86 19.81
C GLY A 270 5.25 -43.13 18.47
N GLN A 271 4.81 -43.76 17.36
CA GLN A 271 4.88 -43.16 16.02
C GLN A 271 3.68 -42.29 15.59
N LYS A 272 2.93 -41.66 16.52
CA LYS A 272 1.75 -40.84 16.17
C LYS A 272 1.88 -39.40 16.68
N ALA A 273 1.58 -38.44 15.79
CA ALA A 273 1.53 -37.03 16.14
C ALA A 273 0.37 -36.75 17.11
N VAL A 274 0.65 -36.08 18.23
CA VAL A 274 -0.37 -35.71 19.22
C VAL A 274 -1.12 -34.49 18.74
N ARG A 275 -2.42 -34.67 18.51
CA ARG A 275 -3.35 -33.60 18.15
C ARG A 275 -4.26 -33.27 19.33
N CYS A 276 -4.40 -31.98 19.63
CA CYS A 276 -5.37 -31.44 20.59
C CYS A 276 -6.80 -31.73 20.11
N ALA A 277 -7.75 -31.87 21.03
CA ALA A 277 -9.17 -32.07 20.73
C ALA A 277 -9.76 -30.98 19.82
N CYS A 278 -9.19 -29.77 19.82
CA CYS A 278 -9.59 -28.68 18.92
C CYS A 278 -8.99 -28.81 17.49
N GLY A 279 -8.32 -29.92 17.18
CA GLY A 279 -7.67 -30.17 15.89
C GLY A 279 -6.26 -29.58 15.73
N GLY A 280 -5.74 -28.85 16.73
CA GLY A 280 -4.39 -28.27 16.70
C GLY A 280 -3.29 -29.29 17.05
N THR A 281 -2.04 -28.99 16.72
CA THR A 281 -0.90 -29.87 17.04
C THR A 281 -0.21 -29.38 18.32
N MET A 282 0.06 -30.28 19.26
CA MET A 282 0.82 -29.94 20.47
C MET A 282 2.29 -29.69 20.11
N PRO A 283 2.91 -28.56 20.49
CA PRO A 283 4.34 -28.32 20.26
C PRO A 283 5.16 -29.35 21.06
N GLY A 284 6.16 -29.96 20.42
CA GLY A 284 7.09 -30.93 21.04
C GLY A 284 6.86 -32.41 20.71
N GLY A 285 5.71 -32.79 20.13
CA GLY A 285 5.43 -34.19 19.79
C GLY A 285 5.21 -35.10 21.02
N TYR A 286 4.96 -36.40 20.77
CA TYR A 286 4.85 -37.40 21.84
C TYR A 286 6.25 -37.92 22.20
N GLU A 287 6.79 -37.47 23.33
CA GLU A 287 7.93 -38.15 23.93
C GLU A 287 7.39 -39.40 24.63
N GLY A 288 7.54 -40.56 23.98
CA GLY A 288 6.92 -41.81 24.42
C GLY A 288 7.18 -42.14 25.89
N CYS A 289 6.30 -42.93 26.50
CA CYS A 289 6.36 -43.26 27.93
C CYS A 289 7.60 -44.06 28.38
N GLY A 290 8.59 -44.34 27.53
CA GLY A 290 9.90 -44.82 27.98
C GLY A 290 9.94 -46.20 28.66
N HIS A 291 8.95 -47.09 28.47
CA HIS A 291 8.96 -48.40 29.13
C HIS A 291 9.22 -49.55 28.14
N GLY A 292 10.43 -50.09 28.21
CA GLY A 292 10.75 -51.45 27.80
C GLY A 292 10.99 -52.32 29.04
N HIS A 293 10.43 -53.54 29.01
CA HIS A 293 10.80 -54.75 29.79
C HIS A 293 10.53 -54.87 31.31
N LYS A 294 10.61 -56.13 31.76
CA LYS A 294 9.95 -56.82 32.89
C LYS A 294 10.57 -56.55 34.28
N GLY A 295 9.71 -56.11 35.21
CA GLY A 295 9.50 -56.61 36.59
C GLY A 295 10.61 -56.50 37.65
N HIS A 296 10.25 -55.98 38.83
CA HIS A 296 10.79 -56.45 40.12
C HIS A 296 9.77 -56.28 41.27
N PRO A 297 9.73 -57.22 42.24
CA PRO A 297 8.86 -57.14 43.41
C PRO A 297 9.53 -56.30 44.52
N GLY A 298 8.84 -55.28 45.03
CA GLY A 298 9.27 -54.54 46.23
C GLY A 298 9.15 -53.03 46.20
N CYS A 299 8.77 -52.40 45.09
CA CYS A 299 8.55 -50.95 45.02
C CYS A 299 7.16 -50.63 44.50
N HIS A 300 6.45 -49.69 45.14
CA HIS A 300 5.15 -49.20 44.68
C HIS A 300 5.32 -48.60 43.28
N HIS A 301 4.80 -49.32 42.30
CA HIS A 301 4.74 -48.88 40.92
C HIS A 301 4.12 -47.48 40.85
N TRP A 302 4.80 -46.57 40.15
CA TRP A 302 4.19 -45.36 39.62
C TRP A 302 3.23 -45.81 38.51
N SER A 303 2.02 -46.21 38.91
CA SER A 303 0.88 -46.22 38.01
C SER A 303 0.66 -44.79 37.52
N CYS A 304 0.67 -44.59 36.21
CA CYS A 304 0.22 -43.34 35.58
C CYS A 304 0.87 -42.07 36.17
N CYS A 305 2.17 -41.86 35.94
CA CYS A 305 2.81 -40.57 36.17
C CYS A 305 2.04 -39.51 35.34
N GLY A 306 1.26 -38.58 35.90
CA GLY A 306 1.36 -38.01 37.24
C GLY A 306 1.98 -36.61 37.21
N GLN A 307 1.85 -35.89 36.09
CA GLN A 307 1.86 -34.43 36.11
C GLN A 307 0.62 -33.93 35.38
N VAL A 308 -0.32 -33.38 36.15
CA VAL A 308 -1.42 -32.60 35.62
C VAL A 308 -0.86 -31.22 35.28
N LYS A 309 -0.86 -30.86 33.99
CA LYS A 309 -0.64 -29.48 33.59
C LYS A 309 -2.01 -28.81 33.57
N GLU A 310 -2.23 -27.83 34.44
CA GLU A 310 -3.50 -27.08 34.54
C GLU A 310 -3.80 -26.25 33.27
N SER A 311 -2.77 -25.98 32.47
CA SER A 311 -2.85 -25.31 31.19
C SER A 311 -2.07 -26.06 30.12
N SER A 312 -2.64 -26.14 28.92
CA SER A 312 -1.96 -26.65 27.73
C SER A 312 -2.11 -25.71 26.54
N GLU A 313 -1.10 -25.70 25.68
CA GLU A 313 -1.03 -24.85 24.49
C GLU A 313 -0.99 -25.72 23.23
N CYS A 314 -1.76 -25.39 22.21
CA CYS A 314 -1.67 -26.04 20.90
C CYS A 314 -1.51 -25.05 19.74
N LEU A 315 -0.82 -25.47 18.69
CA LEU A 315 -0.65 -24.69 17.47
C LEU A 315 -1.95 -24.67 16.66
N CYS A 316 -2.41 -23.48 16.30
CA CYS A 316 -3.54 -23.29 15.41
C CYS A 316 -3.12 -23.44 13.93
N GLY A 317 -3.14 -24.65 13.38
CA GLY A 317 -2.98 -24.88 11.93
C GLY A 317 -4.31 -25.32 11.27
N PRO A 318 -4.51 -25.09 9.95
CA PRO A 318 -5.56 -25.79 9.21
C PRO A 318 -5.26 -27.30 9.23
N PRO A 319 -6.30 -28.16 9.22
CA PRO A 319 -6.10 -29.61 9.28
C PRO A 319 -5.31 -30.06 8.06
N SER A 320 -4.05 -30.48 8.26
CA SER A 320 -3.30 -31.14 7.19
C SER A 320 -3.98 -32.47 6.89
N ASP A 321 -4.37 -32.62 5.62
CA ASP A 321 -5.11 -33.75 5.09
C ASP A 321 -4.21 -34.98 5.11
N THR A 322 -4.35 -35.80 6.15
CA THR A 322 -3.74 -37.13 6.24
C THR A 322 -4.65 -38.04 7.05
N SER A 323 -4.83 -39.22 6.48
CA SER A 323 -5.80 -40.26 6.78
C SER A 323 -5.69 -40.88 8.18
N GLN A 324 -6.85 -41.39 8.63
CA GLN A 324 -7.14 -42.12 9.88
C GLN A 324 -7.12 -41.32 11.19
N ARG A 325 -8.33 -40.93 11.59
CA ARG A 325 -8.73 -40.21 12.80
C ARG A 325 -8.65 -41.11 14.04
N SER A 326 -7.78 -40.75 14.99
CA SER A 326 -8.00 -41.03 16.41
C SER A 326 -8.01 -39.70 17.15
N LEU A 327 -9.21 -39.17 17.38
CA LEU A 327 -9.44 -37.94 18.14
C LEU A 327 -9.18 -38.22 19.63
N LEU A 328 -8.21 -37.55 20.23
CA LEU A 328 -8.10 -37.48 21.68
C LEU A 328 -9.24 -36.58 22.17
N ARG A 329 -10.26 -37.18 22.83
CA ARG A 329 -11.24 -36.40 23.59
C ARG A 329 -10.61 -36.05 24.93
N THR A 330 -10.33 -34.77 25.13
CA THR A 330 -10.10 -34.26 26.48
C THR A 330 -11.42 -34.39 27.24
N VAL A 331 -11.45 -35.21 28.29
CA VAL A 331 -12.56 -35.21 29.23
C VAL A 331 -12.26 -34.09 30.22
N ALA A 332 -13.00 -32.99 30.13
CA ALA A 332 -13.05 -32.01 31.21
C ALA A 332 -13.85 -32.65 32.36
N LEU A 333 -13.28 -32.68 33.56
CA LEU A 333 -14.02 -32.92 34.80
C LEU A 333 -14.44 -31.58 35.39
#